data_AF-A0A8T2IG73-F1
#
_entry.id   AF-A0A8T2IG73-F1
#
_cell.length_a   1.000
_cell.length_b   1.000
_cell.length_c   1.000
_cell.angle_alpha   90.00
_cell.angle_beta   90.00
_cell.angle_gamma   90.00
#
_symmetry.space_group_name_H-M   'P 1'
#
loop_
_entity.id
_entity.type
_entity.pdbx_description
1 polymer ?
#
loop_
_entity_poly.entity_id
_entity_poly.type
_entity_poly.pdbx_seq_one_letter_code
_entity_poly.pdbx_strand_id
1 'polypeptide(L)'
;MFGATQVSKAQFLDKARQAREERKGIKDKERAVIKIQALTRRFLCRCRLQKEIRQEVDEFLETTQKSSVKPYALSIFRIARKMLVVFQMSPDKGRFEKLCRCILNSMENENEPKVWFVSLAISKDLTLLWIKQIKDILWYCCEFLKMLK
;
A
#
# COMPACT_ATOMS: atom_id res chain seq x y z
N MET A 1 -43.13 24.13 56.06
CA MET A 1 -43.28 24.25 54.59
C MET A 1 -41.93 24.41 53.85
N PHE A 2 -40.86 23.70 54.22
CA PHE A 2 -39.51 23.88 53.60
C PHE A 2 -39.04 22.73 52.69
N GLY A 3 -39.82 21.65 52.56
CA GLY A 3 -39.44 20.48 51.75
C GLY A 3 -39.57 20.67 50.23
N ALA A 4 -40.56 21.44 49.78
CA ALA A 4 -40.83 21.62 48.34
C ALA A 4 -39.73 22.40 47.60
N THR A 5 -39.12 23.38 48.27
CA THR A 5 -38.04 24.22 47.70
C THR A 5 -36.73 23.46 47.55
N GLN A 6 -36.43 22.52 48.46
CA GLN A 6 -35.24 21.66 48.39
C GLN A 6 -35.36 20.61 47.26
N VAL A 7 -36.55 20.05 47.06
CA VAL A 7 -36.84 19.11 45.96
C VAL A 7 -36.70 19.79 44.60
N SER A 8 -37.18 21.03 44.45
CA SER A 8 -37.02 21.83 43.23
C SER A 8 -35.55 22.11 42.85
N LYS A 9 -34.72 22.45 43.85
CA LYS A 9 -33.29 22.69 43.64
C LYS A 9 -32.53 21.42 43.24
N ALA A 10 -32.82 20.30 43.89
CA ALA A 10 -32.25 18.99 43.53
C ALA A 10 -32.62 18.59 42.10
N GLN A 11 -33.89 18.72 41.72
CA GLN A 11 -34.36 18.45 40.35
C GLN A 11 -33.70 19.33 39.30
N PHE A 12 -33.45 20.61 39.61
CA PHE A 12 -32.76 21.51 38.69
C PHE A 12 -31.29 21.10 38.49
N LEU A 13 -30.60 20.73 39.58
CA LEU A 13 -29.21 20.26 39.51
C LEU A 13 -29.09 18.94 38.76
N ASP A 14 -30.02 18.01 38.96
CA ASP A 14 -30.05 16.73 38.23
C ASP A 14 -30.31 16.94 36.74
N LYS A 15 -31.24 17.83 36.36
CA LYS A 15 -31.44 18.22 34.95
C LYS A 15 -30.18 18.82 34.34
N ALA A 16 -29.48 19.69 35.06
CA ALA A 16 -28.24 20.29 34.60
C ALA A 16 -27.11 19.25 34.46
N ARG A 17 -27.06 18.25 35.35
CA ARG A 17 -26.11 17.13 35.28
C ARG A 17 -26.39 16.22 34.09
N GLN A 18 -27.64 15.79 33.91
CA GLN A 18 -28.08 14.99 32.77
C GLN A 18 -27.76 15.69 31.45
N ALA A 19 -28.06 16.98 31.32
CA ALA A 19 -27.73 17.75 30.12
C ALA A 19 -26.22 17.81 29.82
N ARG A 20 -25.35 17.78 30.84
CA ARG A 20 -23.89 17.71 30.65
C ARG A 20 -23.44 16.32 30.22
N GLU A 21 -23.99 15.29 30.84
CA GLU A 21 -23.69 13.88 30.51
C GLU A 21 -24.16 13.54 29.10
N GLU A 22 -25.33 14.01 28.68
CA GLU A 22 -25.82 13.88 27.30
C GLU A 22 -24.89 14.59 26.30
N ARG A 23 -24.50 15.85 26.58
CA ARG A 23 -23.54 16.57 25.73
C ARG A 23 -22.20 15.85 25.63
N LYS A 24 -21.71 15.27 26.74
CA LYS A 24 -20.48 14.47 26.74
C LYS A 24 -20.66 13.21 25.90
N GLY A 25 -21.77 12.49 26.08
CA GLY A 25 -22.10 11.29 25.32
C GLY A 25 -22.20 11.54 23.82
N ILE A 26 -22.77 12.68 23.40
CA ILE A 26 -22.81 13.08 21.98
C ILE A 26 -21.41 13.32 21.44
N LYS A 27 -20.56 14.07 22.16
CA LYS A 27 -19.17 14.33 21.75
C LYS A 27 -18.34 13.06 21.64
N ASP A 28 -18.53 12.12 22.56
CA ASP A 28 -17.82 10.84 22.54
C ASP A 28 -18.28 9.97 21.37
N LYS A 29 -19.59 9.93 21.09
CA LYS A 29 -20.15 9.28 19.89
C LYS A 29 -19.60 9.89 18.61
N GLU A 30 -19.60 11.22 18.49
CA GLU A 30 -19.07 11.93 17.33
C GLU A 30 -17.58 11.61 17.10
N ARG A 31 -16.77 11.64 18.16
CA ARG A 31 -15.35 11.26 18.10
C ARG A 31 -15.15 9.82 17.66
N ALA A 32 -15.98 8.89 18.15
CA ALA A 32 -15.94 7.50 17.75
C ALA A 32 -16.30 7.34 16.26
N VAL A 33 -17.36 8.01 15.80
CA VAL A 33 -17.79 8.02 14.39
C VAL A 33 -16.68 8.55 13.48
N ILE A 34 -16.04 9.68 13.83
CA ILE A 34 -14.92 10.24 13.06
C ILE A 34 -13.78 9.23 12.93
N LYS A 35 -13.41 8.55 14.02
CA LYS A 35 -12.35 7.53 13.99
C LYS A 35 -12.72 6.35 13.09
N ILE A 36 -13.94 5.83 13.22
CA ILE A 36 -14.43 4.73 12.38
C ILE A 36 -14.40 5.14 10.91
N GLN A 37 -14.96 6.31 10.58
CA GLN A 37 -14.96 6.82 9.20
C GLN A 37 -13.55 6.99 8.64
N ALA A 38 -12.61 7.54 9.42
CA ALA A 38 -11.23 7.72 8.99
C ALA A 38 -10.54 6.37 8.69
N LEU A 39 -10.73 5.38 9.56
CA LEU A 39 -10.20 4.03 9.37
C LEU A 39 -10.82 3.36 8.12
N THR A 40 -12.13 3.45 7.95
CA THR A 40 -12.83 2.91 6.78
C THR A 40 -12.36 3.57 5.48
N ARG A 41 -12.28 4.92 5.45
CA ARG A 41 -11.78 5.64 4.27
C ARG A 41 -10.34 5.25 3.93
N ARG A 42 -9.47 5.13 4.96
CA ARG A 42 -8.09 4.66 4.78
C ARG A 42 -8.02 3.25 4.22
N PHE A 43 -8.83 2.33 4.76
CA PHE A 43 -8.89 0.96 4.28
C PHE A 43 -9.33 0.89 2.81
N LEU A 44 -10.44 1.54 2.46
CA LEU A 44 -10.96 1.58 1.09
C LEU A 44 -9.96 2.21 0.11
N CYS A 45 -9.29 3.30 0.50
CA CYS A 45 -8.25 3.94 -0.31
C CYS A 45 -7.07 2.98 -0.56
N ARG A 46 -6.59 2.28 0.47
CA ARG A 46 -5.53 1.27 0.31
C ARG A 46 -5.95 0.13 -0.62
N CYS A 47 -7.18 -0.37 -0.50
CA CYS A 47 -7.70 -1.42 -1.38
C CYS A 47 -7.76 -0.96 -2.85
N ARG A 48 -8.22 0.27 -3.10
CA ARG A 48 -8.26 0.85 -4.45
C ARG A 48 -6.86 1.03 -5.02
N LEU A 49 -5.94 1.62 -4.25
CA LEU A 49 -4.55 1.81 -4.67
C LEU A 49 -3.87 0.48 -5.00
N GLN A 50 -4.07 -0.56 -4.17
CA GLN A 50 -3.54 -1.89 -4.45
C GLN A 50 -4.07 -2.46 -5.76
N LYS A 51 -5.37 -2.27 -6.04
CA LYS A 51 -5.98 -2.72 -7.29
C LYS A 51 -5.41 -1.97 -8.50
N GLU A 52 -5.32 -0.65 -8.40
CA GLU A 52 -4.76 0.22 -9.46
C GLU A 52 -3.30 -0.14 -9.76
N ILE A 53 -2.47 -0.31 -8.73
CA ILE A 53 -1.08 -0.73 -8.90
C ILE A 53 -0.99 -2.09 -9.58
N ARG A 54 -1.81 -3.07 -9.16
CA ARG A 54 -1.79 -4.41 -9.78
C ARG A 54 -2.22 -4.35 -11.25
N GLN A 55 -3.23 -3.55 -11.57
CA GLN A 55 -3.68 -3.35 -12.94
C GLN A 55 -2.58 -2.74 -13.82
N GLU A 56 -1.89 -1.71 -13.32
CA GLU A 56 -0.76 -1.09 -14.04
C GLU A 56 0.41 -2.08 -14.24
N VAL A 57 0.71 -2.91 -13.23
CA VAL A 57 1.72 -3.98 -13.33
C VAL A 57 1.31 -5.00 -14.39
N ASP A 58 0.05 -5.45 -14.37
CA ASP A 58 -0.47 -6.42 -15.34
C ASP A 58 -0.40 -5.88 -16.77
N GLU A 59 -0.84 -4.64 -16.98
CA GLU A 59 -0.79 -3.96 -18.29
C GLU A 59 0.66 -3.82 -18.81
N PHE A 60 1.59 -3.44 -17.94
CA PHE A 60 3.01 -3.34 -18.30
C PHE A 60 3.60 -4.71 -18.69
N LEU A 61 3.31 -5.76 -17.90
CA LEU A 61 3.84 -7.10 -18.14
C LEU A 61 3.23 -7.71 -19.41
N GLU A 62 1.94 -7.51 -19.68
CA GLU A 62 1.30 -7.96 -20.90
C GLU A 62 1.85 -7.24 -22.14
N THR A 63 2.01 -5.93 -22.07
CA THR A 63 2.62 -5.15 -23.16
C THR A 63 4.04 -5.63 -23.44
N THR A 64 4.82 -5.89 -22.39
CA THR A 64 6.19 -6.40 -22.52
C THR A 64 6.24 -7.80 -23.15
N GLN A 65 5.25 -8.66 -22.90
CA GLN A 65 5.17 -9.99 -23.50
C GLN A 65 4.75 -9.97 -24.96
N LYS A 66 3.87 -9.04 -25.35
CA LYS A 66 3.34 -8.92 -26.73
C LYS A 66 4.27 -8.10 -27.64
N SER A 67 5.01 -7.16 -27.07
CA SER A 67 5.93 -6.27 -27.80
C SER A 67 7.24 -6.99 -28.14
N SER A 68 7.73 -6.80 -29.36
CA SER A 68 9.10 -7.18 -29.75
C SER A 68 10.15 -6.22 -29.19
N VAL A 69 9.74 -5.01 -28.78
CA VAL A 69 10.62 -3.99 -28.18
C VAL A 69 10.74 -4.24 -26.68
N LYS A 70 11.97 -4.38 -26.19
CA LYS A 70 12.27 -4.56 -24.77
C LYS A 70 12.03 -3.24 -23.99
N PRO A 71 11.45 -3.29 -22.78
CA PRO A 71 11.19 -2.09 -22.00
C PRO A 71 12.48 -1.49 -21.44
N TYR A 72 12.53 -0.17 -21.35
CA TYR A 72 13.64 0.55 -20.72
C TYR A 72 13.83 0.16 -19.25
N ALA A 73 15.09 0.16 -18.80
CA ALA A 73 15.45 -0.18 -17.42
C ALA A 73 14.67 0.63 -16.38
N LEU A 74 14.48 1.93 -16.63
CA LEU A 74 13.74 2.82 -15.73
C LEU A 74 12.26 2.44 -15.60
N SER A 75 11.65 1.96 -16.69
CA SER A 75 10.25 1.51 -16.68
C SER A 75 10.09 0.24 -15.86
N ILE A 76 10.97 -0.75 -16.06
CA ILE A 76 11.02 -1.98 -15.25
C ILE A 76 11.20 -1.63 -13.77
N PHE A 77 12.14 -0.73 -13.45
CA PHE A 77 12.42 -0.29 -12.09
C PHE A 77 11.20 0.34 -11.42
N ARG A 78 10.51 1.26 -12.12
CA ARG A 78 9.30 1.93 -11.60
C ARG A 78 8.19 0.92 -11.32
N ILE A 79 7.93 0.00 -12.24
CA ILE A 79 6.88 -1.02 -12.09
C ILE A 79 7.23 -2.00 -10.98
N ALA A 80 8.48 -2.47 -10.93
CA ALA A 80 8.97 -3.32 -9.85
C ALA A 80 8.79 -2.65 -8.48
N ARG A 81 9.06 -1.34 -8.36
CA ARG A 81 8.90 -0.61 -7.09
C ARG A 81 7.44 -0.57 -6.66
N LYS A 82 6.53 -0.25 -7.58
CA LYS A 82 5.09 -0.24 -7.31
C LYS A 82 4.62 -1.62 -6.86
N MET A 83 5.02 -2.66 -7.59
CA MET A 83 4.67 -4.04 -7.27
C MET A 83 5.14 -4.44 -5.86
N LEU A 84 6.40 -4.18 -5.51
CA LEU A 84 6.96 -4.56 -4.21
C LEU A 84 6.28 -3.88 -3.02
N VAL A 85 5.68 -2.69 -3.21
CA VAL A 85 4.92 -1.98 -2.16
C VAL A 85 3.61 -2.70 -1.80
N VAL A 86 2.99 -3.39 -2.77
CA VAL A 86 1.69 -4.06 -2.59
C VAL A 86 1.78 -5.58 -2.64
N PHE A 87 3.00 -6.12 -2.77
CA PHE A 87 3.25 -7.52 -3.04
C PHE A 87 2.70 -8.42 -1.94
N GLN A 88 1.97 -9.46 -2.36
CA GLN A 88 1.49 -10.53 -1.51
C GLN A 88 1.90 -11.89 -2.10
N MET A 89 2.62 -12.69 -1.32
CA MET A 89 3.28 -13.92 -1.76
C MET A 89 2.37 -14.86 -2.57
N SER A 90 1.17 -15.15 -2.06
CA SER A 90 0.24 -16.10 -2.69
C SER A 90 -0.42 -15.55 -3.96
N PRO A 91 -1.14 -14.41 -3.95
CA PRO A 91 -1.87 -13.94 -5.14
C PRO A 91 -0.96 -13.33 -6.20
N ASP A 92 0.23 -12.84 -5.84
CA ASP A 92 1.13 -12.14 -6.75
C ASP A 92 2.30 -13.01 -7.24
N LYS A 93 2.34 -14.31 -6.91
CA LYS A 93 3.36 -15.26 -7.36
C LYS A 93 3.58 -15.21 -8.88
N GLY A 94 2.51 -15.31 -9.66
CA GLY A 94 2.60 -15.29 -11.13
C GLY A 94 3.11 -13.94 -11.67
N ARG A 95 2.70 -12.82 -11.07
CA ARG A 95 3.22 -11.48 -11.44
C ARG A 95 4.70 -11.37 -11.13
N PHE A 96 5.14 -11.95 -10.01
CA PHE A 96 6.51 -11.83 -9.54
C PHE A 96 7.45 -12.63 -10.43
N GLU A 97 7.04 -13.82 -10.83
CA GLU A 97 7.75 -14.61 -11.82
C GLU A 97 7.90 -13.86 -13.14
N LYS A 98 6.81 -13.29 -13.67
CA LYS A 98 6.84 -12.47 -14.90
C LYS A 98 7.78 -11.26 -14.76
N LEU A 99 7.80 -10.62 -13.59
CA LEU A 99 8.72 -9.51 -13.31
C LEU A 99 10.19 -9.98 -13.32
N CYS A 100 10.50 -11.10 -12.67
CA CYS A 100 11.85 -11.67 -12.67
C CYS A 100 12.31 -12.01 -14.08
N ARG A 101 11.45 -12.66 -14.88
CA ARG A 101 11.72 -12.92 -16.31
C ARG A 101 11.96 -11.63 -17.08
N CYS A 102 11.16 -10.58 -16.86
CA CYS A 102 11.34 -9.28 -17.50
C CYS A 102 12.71 -8.65 -17.16
N ILE A 103 13.14 -8.71 -15.89
CA ILE A 103 14.46 -8.22 -15.47
C ILE A 103 15.58 -9.01 -16.16
N LEU A 104 15.50 -10.34 -16.18
CA LEU A 104 16.51 -11.19 -16.83
C LEU A 104 16.59 -10.92 -18.34
N ASN A 105 15.45 -10.92 -19.03
CA ASN A 105 15.37 -10.67 -20.48
C ASN A 105 15.91 -9.28 -20.86
N SER A 106 15.83 -8.30 -19.97
CA SER A 106 16.39 -6.96 -20.19
C SER A 106 17.92 -6.97 -20.34
N MET A 107 18.60 -7.96 -19.76
CA MET A 107 20.06 -8.09 -19.76
C MET A 107 20.59 -8.96 -20.90
N GLU A 108 19.73 -9.66 -21.63
CA GLU A 108 20.14 -10.53 -22.76
C GLU A 108 20.47 -9.74 -24.04
N ASN A 109 20.14 -8.45 -24.12
CA ASN A 109 20.40 -7.63 -25.32
C ASN A 109 21.75 -6.93 -25.24
N GLU A 110 22.81 -7.50 -25.81
CA GLU A 110 24.17 -6.93 -25.72
C GLU A 110 24.31 -5.49 -26.26
N ASN A 111 23.43 -5.08 -27.19
CA ASN A 111 23.62 -3.86 -27.98
C ASN A 111 22.99 -2.58 -27.39
N GLU A 112 22.24 -2.64 -26.28
CA GLU A 112 21.55 -1.45 -25.73
C GLU A 112 21.63 -1.35 -24.18
N PRO A 113 22.69 -0.74 -23.64
CA PRO A 113 22.87 -0.60 -22.19
C PRO A 113 21.73 0.13 -21.45
N LYS A 114 20.98 1.00 -22.14
CA LYS A 114 19.82 1.72 -21.56
C LYS A 114 18.63 0.80 -21.25
N VAL A 115 18.59 -0.37 -21.87
CA VAL A 115 17.56 -1.40 -21.64
C VAL A 115 17.93 -2.24 -20.42
N TRP A 116 19.22 -2.38 -20.12
CA TRP A 116 19.67 -3.26 -19.05
C TRP A 116 19.25 -2.76 -17.69
N PHE A 117 18.53 -3.61 -16.96
CA PHE A 117 18.14 -3.30 -15.59
C PHE A 117 19.34 -2.97 -14.68
N VAL A 118 20.49 -3.61 -14.91
CA VAL A 118 21.72 -3.38 -14.13
C VAL A 118 22.35 -2.00 -14.38
N SER A 119 22.05 -1.33 -15.51
CA SER A 119 22.59 0.01 -15.79
C SER A 119 22.19 1.05 -14.73
N LEU A 120 21.07 0.83 -14.05
CA LEU A 120 20.60 1.69 -12.95
C LEU A 120 21.53 1.63 -11.72
N ALA A 121 22.34 0.58 -11.56
CA ALA A 121 23.34 0.49 -10.51
C ALA A 121 24.44 1.56 -10.65
N ILE A 122 24.65 2.08 -11.86
CA ILE A 122 25.67 3.08 -12.19
C ILE A 122 25.11 4.51 -12.05
N SER A 123 23.77 4.66 -11.99
CA SER A 123 23.11 5.96 -11.85
C SER A 123 23.18 6.47 -10.41
N LYS A 124 23.93 7.56 -10.19
CA LYS A 124 24.12 8.17 -8.85
C LYS A 124 22.81 8.38 -8.07
N ASP A 125 21.73 8.77 -8.75
CA ASP A 125 20.44 9.06 -8.13
C ASP A 125 19.63 7.80 -7.78
N LEU A 126 19.88 6.69 -8.50
CA LEU A 126 19.07 5.48 -8.42
C LEU A 126 19.79 4.30 -7.78
N THR A 127 21.13 4.31 -7.69
CA THR A 127 21.93 3.18 -7.18
C THR A 127 21.43 2.67 -5.84
N LEU A 128 21.19 3.54 -4.85
CA LEU A 128 20.74 3.11 -3.52
C LEU A 128 19.34 2.48 -3.55
N LEU A 129 18.43 3.07 -4.33
CA LEU A 129 17.08 2.57 -4.49
C LEU A 129 17.05 1.25 -5.26
N TRP A 130 17.93 1.10 -6.25
CA TRP A 130 18.14 -0.12 -7.02
C TRP A 130 18.71 -1.24 -6.14
N ILE A 131 19.72 -0.97 -5.32
CA ILE A 131 20.28 -1.94 -4.38
C ILE A 131 19.19 -2.44 -3.41
N LYS A 132 18.41 -1.52 -2.84
CA LYS A 132 17.28 -1.90 -1.97
C LYS A 132 16.30 -2.81 -2.71
N GLN A 133 15.88 -2.40 -3.90
CA GLN A 133 14.92 -3.16 -4.70
C GLN A 133 15.44 -4.57 -5.05
N ILE A 134 16.69 -4.70 -5.47
CA ILE A 134 17.29 -6.00 -5.77
C ILE A 134 17.34 -6.88 -4.54
N LYS A 135 17.70 -6.32 -3.36
CA LYS A 135 17.66 -7.07 -2.10
C LYS A 135 16.26 -7.58 -1.78
N ASP A 136 15.24 -6.73 -1.93
CA ASP A 136 13.84 -7.11 -1.69
C ASP A 136 13.40 -8.21 -2.68
N ILE A 137 13.75 -8.10 -3.97
CA ILE A 137 13.45 -9.13 -4.98
C ILE A 137 14.14 -10.45 -4.63
N LEU A 138 15.45 -10.43 -4.36
CA LEU A 138 16.21 -11.63 -4.01
C LEU A 138 15.68 -12.30 -2.74
N TRP A 139 15.27 -11.50 -1.75
CA TRP A 139 14.63 -12.03 -0.54
C TRP A 139 13.36 -12.82 -0.87
N TYR A 140 12.48 -12.27 -1.71
CA TYR A 140 11.28 -12.99 -2.15
C TYR A 140 11.61 -14.23 -2.98
N CYS A 141 12.65 -14.19 -3.82
CA CYS A 141 13.15 -15.39 -4.50
C CYS A 141 13.54 -16.48 -3.50
N CYS A 142 14.26 -16.13 -2.42
CA CYS A 142 14.62 -17.06 -1.36
C CYS A 142 13.38 -17.65 -0.65
N GLU A 143 12.36 -16.82 -0.37
CA GLU A 143 11.11 -17.29 0.21
C GLU A 143 10.37 -18.27 -0.72
N PHE A 144 10.30 -17.99 -2.02
CA PHE A 144 9.71 -18.93 -2.99
C PHE A 144 10.50 -20.24 -3.09
N LEU A 145 11.84 -20.19 -3.03
CA LEU A 145 12.69 -21.39 -3.02
C LEU A 145 12.40 -22.29 -1.82
N LYS A 146 12.09 -21.73 -0.64
CA LYS A 146 11.69 -22.52 0.53
C LYS A 146 10.39 -23.29 0.32
N MET A 147 9.50 -22.79 -0.54
CA MET A 147 8.21 -23.42 -0.86
C MET A 147 8.29 -24.50 -1.95
N LEU A 148 9.45 -24.65 -2.60
CA LEU A 148 9.67 -25.64 -3.67
C LEU A 148 10.21 -26.99 -3.14
N LYS A 149 10.21 -27.18 -1.82
CA LYS A 149 10.53 -28.45 -1.17
C LYS A 149 9.34 -29.41 -1.15
#